data_AF-B4K348-F1
#
_entry.id   AF-B4K348-F1
#
_cell.length_a   1.000
_cell.length_b   1.000
_cell.length_c   1.000
_cell.angle_alpha   90.00
_cell.angle_beta   90.00
_cell.angle_gamma   90.00
#
_symmetry.space_group_name_H-M   'P 1'
#
loop_
_entity.id
_entity.type
_entity.pdbx_description
1 polymer ?
#
loop_
_entity_poly.entity_id
_entity_poly.type
_entity_poly.pdbx_seq_one_letter_code
_entity_poly.pdbx_strand_id
1 'polypeptide(L)'
;MIDNAEQFCQSLGIPYRIVNIVSGALNHAASKKLDLEAWFGGSGAYRELVSCSNCLDYQARRLLVRYGQTKKMNAAVDYVHMLNATMCAATRVICAILETHQTETGIKVPEPLKRYMPAKFQDEIPFVKPAPIDLEVAAAADNKQNKAKKDKAKKDPAAA
;
A
#
# COMPACT_ATOMS: atom_id res chain seq x y z
N MET A 1 10.74 -13.75 9.26
CA MET A 1 10.18 -12.37 9.33
C MET A 1 9.18 -12.14 8.21
N ILE A 2 9.51 -12.49 6.95
CA ILE A 2 8.57 -12.34 5.82
C ILE A 2 7.25 -13.08 6.05
N ASP A 3 7.28 -14.30 6.59
CA ASP A 3 6.07 -15.09 6.91
C ASP A 3 5.10 -14.34 7.84
N ASN A 4 5.60 -13.53 8.77
CA ASN A 4 4.73 -12.74 9.65
C ASN A 4 3.99 -11.65 8.87
N ALA A 5 4.65 -11.04 7.88
CA ALA A 5 4.06 -10.04 7.01
C ALA A 5 3.07 -10.67 6.01
N GLU A 6 3.38 -11.88 5.54
CA GLU A 6 2.47 -12.71 4.74
C GLU A 6 1.18 -13.04 5.50
N GLN A 7 1.31 -13.54 6.74
CA GLN A 7 0.17 -13.83 7.61
C GLN A 7 -0.64 -12.56 7.93
N PHE A 8 0.03 -11.42 8.13
CA PHE A 8 -0.65 -10.14 8.31
C PHE A 8 -1.51 -9.78 7.09
N CYS A 9 -0.96 -9.83 5.88
CA CYS A 9 -1.71 -9.52 4.65
C CYS A 9 -2.83 -10.55 4.38
N GLN A 10 -2.58 -11.84 4.63
CA GLN A 10 -3.60 -12.90 4.52
C GLN A 10 -4.77 -12.65 5.47
N SER A 11 -4.50 -12.25 6.72
CA SER A 11 -5.54 -11.94 7.71
C SER A 11 -6.43 -10.77 7.29
N LEU A 12 -5.86 -9.83 6.54
CA LEU A 12 -6.58 -8.69 5.98
C LEU A 12 -7.25 -8.99 4.63
N GLY A 13 -7.13 -10.21 4.09
CA GLY A 13 -7.69 -10.57 2.80
C GLY A 13 -7.03 -9.86 1.61
N ILE A 14 -5.77 -9.43 1.74
CA ILE A 14 -5.04 -8.71 0.68
C ILE A 14 -4.29 -9.73 -0.19
N PRO A 15 -4.59 -9.85 -1.50
CA PRO A 15 -3.82 -10.68 -2.42
C PRO A 15 -2.43 -10.07 -2.66
N TYR A 16 -1.39 -10.91 -2.73
CA TYR A 16 -0.01 -10.46 -2.95
C TYR A 16 0.84 -11.50 -3.68
N ARG A 17 2.07 -11.10 -4.00
CA ARG A 17 3.18 -11.98 -4.36
C ARG A 17 4.44 -11.63 -3.56
N ILE A 18 5.34 -12.60 -3.43
CA ILE A 18 6.66 -12.39 -2.85
C ILE A 18 7.69 -12.30 -3.97
N VAL A 19 8.52 -11.27 -3.92
CA VAL A 19 9.54 -10.99 -4.92
C VAL A 19 10.91 -11.02 -4.25
N ASN A 20 11.82 -11.84 -4.79
CA ASN A 20 13.23 -11.79 -4.42
C ASN A 20 13.95 -10.72 -5.25
N ILE A 21 14.48 -9.70 -4.58
CA ILE A 21 15.01 -8.51 -5.26
C ILE A 21 16.37 -8.82 -5.90
N VAL A 22 16.54 -8.39 -7.15
CA VAL A 22 17.80 -8.56 -7.91
C VAL A 22 18.96 -7.79 -7.27
N SER A 23 20.18 -8.28 -7.44
CA SER A 23 21.38 -7.74 -6.78
C SER A 23 21.61 -6.25 -7.06
N GLY A 24 21.35 -5.78 -8.28
CA GLY A 24 21.53 -4.37 -8.67
C GLY A 24 20.55 -3.39 -8.01
N ALA A 25 19.46 -3.89 -7.40
CA ALA A 25 18.47 -3.09 -6.70
C ALA A 25 18.58 -3.20 -5.17
N LEU A 26 19.54 -4.00 -4.66
CA LEU A 26 19.84 -4.06 -3.22
C LEU A 26 20.57 -2.78 -2.78
N ASN A 27 20.21 -2.28 -1.60
CA ASN A 27 20.99 -1.23 -0.93
C ASN A 27 22.24 -1.85 -0.27
N HIS A 28 23.25 -1.03 0.03
CA HIS A 28 24.56 -1.49 0.54
C HIS A 28 24.49 -2.43 1.76
N ALA A 29 23.49 -2.24 2.62
CA ALA A 29 23.37 -3.04 3.84
C ALA A 29 22.70 -4.41 3.63
N ALA A 30 21.88 -4.60 2.60
CA ALA A 30 21.09 -5.82 2.44
C ALA A 30 21.91 -6.92 1.74
N SER A 31 22.04 -8.07 2.40
CA SER A 31 22.57 -9.29 1.77
C SER A 31 21.50 -10.00 0.93
N LYS A 32 20.25 -9.96 1.38
CA LYS A 32 19.07 -10.42 0.63
C LYS A 32 17.85 -9.61 1.06
N LYS A 33 16.97 -9.29 0.10
CA LYS A 33 15.73 -8.55 0.32
C LYS A 33 14.57 -9.26 -0.36
N LEU A 34 13.46 -9.42 0.37
CA LEU A 34 12.19 -9.91 -0.12
C LEU A 34 11.14 -8.79 0.00
N ASP A 35 10.44 -8.51 -1.09
CA ASP A 35 9.30 -7.59 -1.07
C ASP A 35 7.99 -8.35 -1.18
N LEU A 36 7.02 -7.94 -0.37
CA LEU A 36 5.62 -8.34 -0.53
C LEU A 36 4.93 -7.22 -1.31
N GLU A 37 4.52 -7.56 -2.53
CA GLU A 37 3.79 -6.66 -3.40
C GLU A 37 2.32 -7.08 -3.41
N ALA A 38 1.44 -6.22 -2.91
CA ALA A 38 0.00 -6.46 -2.94
C ALA A 38 -0.55 -6.16 -4.33
N TRP A 39 -1.59 -6.89 -4.73
CA TRP A 39 -2.34 -6.66 -5.95
C TRP A 39 -3.42 -5.60 -5.73
N PHE A 40 -3.40 -4.56 -6.55
CA PHE A 40 -4.36 -3.45 -6.54
C PHE A 40 -5.28 -3.60 -7.75
N GLY A 41 -6.51 -4.06 -7.53
CA GLY A 41 -7.45 -4.44 -8.59
C GLY A 41 -7.97 -3.27 -9.42
N GLY A 42 -8.22 -2.12 -8.81
CA GLY A 42 -8.60 -0.89 -9.51
C GLY A 42 -7.43 -0.27 -10.27
N SER A 43 -6.21 -0.37 -9.71
CA SER A 43 -4.98 0.06 -10.39
C SER A 43 -4.47 -0.93 -11.45
N GLY A 44 -4.89 -2.19 -11.41
CA GLY A 44 -4.42 -3.27 -12.29
C GLY A 44 -2.94 -3.62 -12.15
N ALA A 45 -2.35 -3.45 -10.95
CA ALA A 45 -0.91 -3.59 -10.76
C ALA A 45 -0.51 -4.12 -9.36
N TYR A 46 0.68 -4.70 -9.27
CA TYR A 46 1.33 -5.01 -8.01
C TYR A 46 2.04 -3.77 -7.45
N ARG A 47 1.90 -3.50 -6.14
CA ARG A 47 2.58 -2.41 -5.42
C ARG A 47 3.18 -2.90 -4.11
N GLU A 48 4.41 -2.50 -3.82
CA GLU A 48 5.13 -2.86 -2.60
C GLU A 48 4.40 -2.35 -1.34
N LEU A 49 4.10 -3.27 -0.41
CA LEU A 49 3.65 -2.94 0.95
C LEU A 49 4.72 -3.19 2.01
N VAL A 50 5.58 -4.19 1.79
CA VAL A 50 6.58 -4.64 2.76
C VAL A 50 7.90 -4.87 2.04
N SER A 51 8.99 -4.48 2.72
CA SER A 51 10.36 -4.84 2.39
C SER A 51 10.98 -5.53 3.61
N CYS A 52 11.50 -6.74 3.43
CA CYS A 52 12.14 -7.56 4.47
C CYS A 52 13.59 -7.87 4.09
N SER A 53 14.55 -7.38 4.87
CA SER A 53 15.98 -7.48 4.57
C SER A 53 16.75 -8.19 5.68
N ASN A 54 17.68 -9.07 5.27
CA ASN A 54 18.75 -9.55 6.14
C ASN A 54 20.02 -8.75 5.83
N CYS A 55 20.53 -8.03 6.82
CA CYS A 55 21.73 -7.20 6.69
C CYS A 55 22.99 -7.86 7.25
N LEU A 56 22.87 -9.11 7.72
CA LEU A 56 23.92 -9.82 8.45
C LEU A 56 24.53 -8.88 9.49
N ASP A 57 25.85 -8.79 9.57
CA ASP A 57 26.55 -7.93 10.51
C ASP A 57 26.94 -6.55 9.92
N TYR A 58 26.48 -6.18 8.72
CA TYR A 58 26.87 -4.92 8.07
C TYR A 58 26.62 -3.69 8.96
N GLN A 59 25.40 -3.60 9.51
CA GLN A 59 25.01 -2.54 10.44
C GLN A 59 25.68 -2.72 11.81
N ALA A 60 25.78 -3.96 12.29
CA ALA A 60 26.33 -4.28 13.61
C ALA A 60 27.82 -3.92 13.73
N ARG A 61 28.62 -4.14 12.67
CA ARG A 61 30.02 -3.71 12.62
C ARG A 61 30.16 -2.21 12.77
N ARG A 62 29.35 -1.44 12.04
CA ARG A 62 29.37 0.03 12.10
C ARG A 62 28.93 0.57 13.46
N LEU A 63 27.97 -0.07 14.10
CA LEU A 63 27.42 0.33 15.40
C LEU A 63 28.14 -0.31 16.61
N LEU A 64 29.15 -1.15 16.36
CA LEU A 64 29.87 -1.91 17.37
C LEU A 64 28.99 -2.82 18.25
N VAL A 65 27.93 -3.41 17.67
CA VAL A 65 27.04 -4.36 18.36
C VAL A 65 27.63 -5.76 18.29
N ARG A 66 28.41 -6.10 19.32
CA ARG A 66 29.22 -7.34 19.35
C ARG A 66 28.41 -8.54 19.82
N TYR A 67 28.79 -9.71 19.32
CA TYR A 67 28.32 -11.00 19.83
C TYR A 67 29.32 -11.53 20.85
N GLY A 68 29.06 -11.29 22.13
CA GLY A 68 29.95 -11.70 23.22
C GLY A 68 29.91 -13.21 23.48
N GLN A 69 31.04 -13.88 23.35
CA GLN A 69 31.22 -15.28 23.74
C GLN A 69 32.15 -15.38 24.95
N THR A 70 31.73 -16.09 26.00
CA THR A 70 32.51 -16.24 27.25
C THR A 70 33.38 -17.51 27.27
N LYS A 71 33.13 -18.45 26.34
CA LYS A 71 33.77 -19.78 26.33
C LYS A 71 34.86 -19.93 25.27
N LYS A 72 35.07 -18.93 24.42
CA LYS A 72 36.07 -18.95 23.34
C LYS A 72 36.81 -17.63 23.32
N MET A 73 38.14 -17.69 23.31
CA MET A 73 38.98 -16.54 23.03
C MET A 73 39.11 -16.44 21.51
N ASN A 74 38.24 -15.65 20.87
CA ASN A 74 38.27 -15.46 19.41
C ASN A 74 39.35 -14.43 19.06
N ALA A 75 40.13 -14.72 18.01
CA ALA A 75 41.15 -13.79 17.49
C ALA A 75 40.53 -12.53 16.86
N ALA A 76 39.27 -12.63 16.41
CA ALA A 76 38.49 -11.53 15.85
C ALA A 76 37.17 -11.37 16.63
N VAL A 77 36.65 -10.13 16.65
CA VAL A 77 35.35 -9.83 17.27
C VAL A 77 34.23 -10.24 16.33
N ASP A 78 33.34 -11.11 16.82
CA ASP A 78 32.09 -11.45 16.14
C ASP A 78 31.01 -10.39 16.41
N TYR A 79 30.13 -10.19 15.44
CA TYR A 79 29.04 -9.23 15.49
C TYR A 79 27.70 -9.94 15.29
N VAL A 80 26.64 -9.40 15.89
CA VAL A 80 25.30 -9.97 15.71
C VAL A 80 24.81 -9.75 14.28
N HIS A 81 23.91 -10.62 13.81
CA HIS A 81 23.16 -10.36 12.58
C HIS A 81 21.95 -9.47 12.88
N MET A 82 21.72 -8.47 12.03
CA MET A 82 20.60 -7.54 12.11
C MET A 82 19.68 -7.72 10.89
N LEU A 83 18.38 -7.80 11.16
CA LEU A 83 17.33 -7.94 10.17
C LEU A 83 16.27 -6.87 10.41
N ASN A 84 15.57 -6.44 9.37
CA ASN A 84 14.48 -5.50 9.45
C ASN A 84 13.37 -5.87 8.45
N ALA A 85 12.12 -5.59 8.83
CA ALA A 85 10.98 -5.73 7.93
C ALA A 85 9.88 -4.75 8.31
N THR A 86 9.25 -4.14 7.31
CA THR A 86 8.02 -3.37 7.51
C THR A 86 6.87 -4.31 7.80
N MET A 87 6.12 -4.12 8.89
CA MET A 87 4.89 -4.88 9.11
C MET A 87 3.70 -4.21 8.41
N CYS A 88 3.53 -2.90 8.58
CA CYS A 88 2.40 -2.15 8.04
C CYS A 88 2.82 -0.72 7.73
N ALA A 89 2.94 -0.40 6.43
CA ALA A 89 2.98 0.99 5.97
C ALA A 89 1.55 1.52 5.87
N ALA A 90 1.05 2.11 6.97
CA ALA A 90 -0.37 2.37 7.20
C ALA A 90 -1.12 2.94 5.99
N THR A 91 -0.60 4.00 5.34
CA THR A 91 -1.26 4.61 4.18
C THR A 91 -1.35 3.68 2.97
N ARG A 92 -0.29 2.92 2.67
CA ARG A 92 -0.29 1.96 1.56
C ARG A 92 -1.24 0.79 1.83
N VAL A 93 -1.29 0.31 3.08
CA VAL A 93 -2.22 -0.75 3.50
C VAL A 93 -3.67 -0.25 3.43
N ILE A 94 -3.95 0.99 3.83
CA ILE A 94 -5.26 1.61 3.64
C ILE A 94 -5.63 1.61 2.14
N CYS A 95 -4.75 2.05 1.25
CA CYS A 95 -5.03 2.01 -0.20
C CYS A 95 -5.32 0.58 -0.70
N ALA A 96 -4.55 -0.42 -0.24
CA ALA A 96 -4.80 -1.81 -0.60
C ALA A 96 -6.17 -2.29 -0.11
N ILE A 97 -6.56 -1.96 1.12
CA ILE A 97 -7.88 -2.30 1.68
C ILE A 97 -8.99 -1.61 0.89
N LEU A 98 -8.86 -0.31 0.61
CA LEU A 98 -9.85 0.46 -0.16
C LEU A 98 -10.11 -0.19 -1.52
N GLU A 99 -9.07 -0.64 -2.24
CA GLU A 99 -9.27 -1.28 -3.55
C GLU A 99 -9.83 -2.70 -3.46
N THR A 100 -9.41 -3.47 -2.45
CA THR A 100 -9.74 -4.91 -2.32
C THR A 100 -11.07 -5.19 -1.61
N HIS A 101 -11.55 -4.24 -0.81
CA HIS A 101 -12.76 -4.38 0.01
C HIS A 101 -13.88 -3.40 -0.39
N GLN A 102 -13.75 -2.70 -1.53
CA GLN A 102 -14.84 -1.86 -2.03
C GLN A 102 -16.08 -2.67 -2.43
N THR A 103 -17.24 -2.07 -2.23
CA THR A 103 -18.57 -2.55 -2.62
C THR A 103 -19.28 -1.46 -3.41
N GLU A 104 -20.55 -1.67 -3.77
CA GLU A 104 -21.38 -0.61 -4.36
C GLU A 104 -21.70 0.52 -3.36
N THR A 105 -21.70 0.21 -2.05
CA THR A 105 -22.14 1.13 -0.98
C THR A 105 -21.01 1.76 -0.17
N GLY A 106 -19.82 1.17 -0.20
CA GLY A 106 -18.68 1.64 0.59
C GLY A 106 -17.50 0.70 0.58
N ILE A 107 -16.80 0.63 1.72
CA ILE A 107 -15.63 -0.23 1.92
C ILE A 107 -15.91 -1.14 3.11
N LYS A 108 -15.97 -2.45 2.88
CA LYS A 108 -16.10 -3.43 3.95
C LYS A 108 -14.86 -3.40 4.85
N VAL A 109 -15.07 -3.41 6.16
CA VAL A 109 -13.97 -3.47 7.12
C VAL A 109 -13.47 -4.91 7.25
N PRO A 110 -12.17 -5.18 7.05
CA PRO A 110 -11.59 -6.51 7.28
C PRO A 110 -11.85 -7.01 8.71
N GLU A 111 -12.17 -8.30 8.86
CA GLU A 111 -12.59 -8.91 10.12
C GLU A 111 -11.64 -8.60 11.31
N PRO A 112 -10.29 -8.71 11.17
CA PRO A 112 -9.38 -8.41 12.29
C PRO A 112 -9.39 -6.95 12.74
N LEU A 113 -9.83 -6.03 11.88
CA LEU A 113 -9.85 -4.59 12.16
C LEU A 113 -11.11 -4.15 12.91
N LYS A 114 -12.22 -4.90 12.80
CA LYS A 114 -13.53 -4.51 13.35
C LYS A 114 -13.49 -4.13 14.83
N ARG A 115 -12.73 -4.88 15.65
CA ARG A 115 -12.57 -4.61 17.10
C ARG A 115 -11.89 -3.28 17.42
N TYR A 116 -11.22 -2.65 16.46
CA TYR A 116 -10.52 -1.37 16.62
C TYR A 116 -11.30 -0.20 16.00
N MET A 117 -12.40 -0.49 15.29
CA MET A 117 -13.20 0.53 14.64
C MET A 117 -14.27 1.09 15.60
N PRO A 118 -14.64 2.37 15.44
CA PRO A 118 -15.84 2.90 16.09
C PRO A 118 -17.07 2.10 15.67
N ALA A 119 -18.05 1.91 16.58
CA ALA A 119 -19.26 1.12 16.31
C ALA A 119 -19.99 1.49 15.02
N LYS A 120 -20.00 2.79 14.67
CA LYS A 120 -20.60 3.30 13.42
C LYS A 120 -19.97 2.72 12.14
N PHE A 121 -18.67 2.41 12.17
CA PHE A 121 -17.88 1.97 11.01
C PHE A 121 -17.34 0.57 11.20
N GLN A 122 -17.99 -0.24 12.04
CA GLN A 122 -17.46 -1.54 12.42
C GLN A 122 -17.53 -2.55 11.26
N ASP A 123 -18.56 -2.49 10.43
CA ASP A 123 -18.76 -3.43 9.32
C ASP A 123 -18.45 -2.83 7.95
N GLU A 124 -18.84 -1.57 7.71
CA GLU A 124 -18.62 -0.90 6.43
C GLU A 124 -18.40 0.62 6.62
N ILE A 125 -17.51 1.19 5.82
CA ILE A 125 -17.29 2.63 5.71
C ILE A 125 -18.04 3.10 4.44
N PRO A 126 -19.19 3.79 4.57
CA PRO A 126 -20.03 4.13 3.43
C PRO A 126 -19.44 5.24 2.57
N PHE A 127 -19.74 5.22 1.26
CA PHE A 127 -19.46 6.35 0.39
C PHE A 127 -20.36 7.54 0.75
N VAL A 128 -19.76 8.72 0.93
CA VAL A 128 -20.46 9.96 1.31
C VAL A 128 -20.37 11.04 0.24
N LYS A 129 -19.64 10.78 -0.85
CA LYS A 129 -19.43 11.67 -1.99
C LYS A 129 -19.45 10.84 -3.28
N PRO A 130 -19.92 11.41 -4.40
CA PRO A 130 -19.79 10.77 -5.71
C PRO A 130 -18.31 10.65 -6.10
N ALA A 131 -18.01 9.77 -7.05
CA ALA A 131 -16.66 9.63 -7.55
C ALA A 131 -16.24 10.94 -8.28
N PRO A 132 -14.99 11.41 -8.09
CA PRO A 132 -14.51 12.62 -8.77
C PRO A 132 -14.67 12.55 -10.30
N ILE A 133 -14.51 11.36 -10.89
CA ILE A 133 -14.65 11.16 -12.33
C ILE A 133 -16.09 11.43 -12.81
N ASP A 134 -17.10 11.10 -12.00
CA ASP A 134 -18.51 11.35 -12.35
C ASP A 134 -18.80 12.86 -12.34
N LEU A 135 -18.21 13.58 -11.40
CA LEU A 135 -18.31 15.04 -11.33
C LEU A 135 -17.64 15.71 -12.53
N GLU A 136 -16.47 15.22 -12.94
CA GLU A 136 -15.74 15.72 -14.11
C GLU A 136 -16.54 15.47 -15.40
N VAL A 137 -17.11 14.27 -15.56
CA VAL A 137 -17.93 13.91 -16.71
C VAL A 137 -19.21 14.76 -16.78
N ALA A 138 -19.89 14.96 -15.65
CA ALA A 138 -21.07 15.81 -15.56
C ALA A 138 -20.75 17.27 -15.93
N ALA A 139 -19.66 17.81 -15.38
CA ALA A 139 -19.22 19.18 -15.70
C ALA A 139 -18.85 19.36 -17.19
N ALA A 140 -18.24 18.34 -17.81
CA ALA A 140 -17.93 18.36 -19.24
C ALA A 140 -19.20 18.28 -20.11
N ALA A 141 -20.22 17.53 -19.69
CA ALA A 141 -21.51 17.44 -20.38
C ALA A 141 -22.28 18.77 -20.33
N ASP A 142 -22.33 19.43 -19.17
CA ASP A 142 -22.99 20.73 -18.98
C ASP A 142 -22.33 21.82 -19.84
N ASN A 143 -20.99 21.84 -19.91
CA ASN A 143 -20.26 22.77 -20.78
C ASN A 143 -20.59 22.55 -22.26
N LYS A 144 -20.74 21.29 -22.70
CA LYS A 144 -21.14 20.98 -24.10
C LYS A 144 -22.58 21.42 -24.39
N GLN A 145 -23.53 21.18 -23.47
CA GLN A 145 -24.92 21.62 -23.65
C GLN A 145 -25.05 23.14 -23.69
N ASN A 146 -24.35 23.84 -22.80
CA ASN A 146 -24.35 25.30 -22.77
C ASN A 146 -23.76 25.91 -24.05
N LYS A 147 -22.68 25.30 -24.58
CA LYS A 147 -22.09 25.72 -25.86
C LYS A 147 -23.06 25.50 -27.03
N ALA A 148 -23.72 24.33 -27.08
CA ALA A 148 -24.71 24.03 -28.11
C ALA A 148 -25.96 24.95 -28.06
N LYS A 149 -26.44 25.31 -26.87
CA LYS A 149 -27.52 26.31 -26.70
C LYS A 149 -27.10 27.69 -27.17
N LYS A 150 -25.86 28.12 -26.86
CA LYS A 150 -25.31 29.42 -27.27
C LYS A 150 -25.12 29.51 -28.79
N ASP A 151 -24.70 28.41 -29.41
CA ASP A 151 -24.53 28.33 -30.86
C ASP A 151 -25.86 28.26 -31.61
N LYS A 152 -26.91 27.64 -31.03
CA LYS A 152 -28.29 27.71 -31.55
C LYS A 152 -28.89 29.11 -31.43
N ALA A 153 -28.72 29.78 -30.28
CA ALA A 153 -29.21 31.15 -30.08
C ALA A 153 -28.53 32.19 -30.98
N LYS A 154 -27.31 31.91 -31.46
CA LYS A 154 -26.62 32.74 -32.48
C LYS A 154 -27.10 32.49 -33.91
N LYS A 155 -27.75 31.35 -34.19
CA LYS A 155 -28.19 30.97 -35.55
C LYS A 155 -29.65 31.33 -35.85
N ASP A 156 -30.49 31.56 -34.84
CA ASP A 156 -31.86 32.08 -34.99
C ASP A 156 -32.06 33.34 -34.13
N PRO A 157 -31.90 34.55 -34.69
CA PRO A 157 -32.10 35.80 -33.95
C PRO A 157 -33.57 36.28 -33.92
N ALA A 158 -34.53 35.54 -34.50
CA ALA A 158 -35.90 36.02 -34.76
C ALA A 158 -36.93 35.71 -33.66
N ALA A 159 -36.55 35.74 -32.38
CA ALA A 159 -37.49 35.71 -31.25
C ALA A 159 -37.01 36.66 -30.14
N ALA A 160 -36.97 37.94 -30.45
CA ALA A 160 -36.93 39.05 -29.50
C ALA A 160 -37.87 40.15 -30.01
#